data_AF-A0A1C4UVG9-F1
#
_entry.id   AF-A0A1C4UVG9-F1
#
_cell.length_a   1.000
_cell.length_b   1.000
_cell.length_c   1.000
_cell.angle_alpha   90.00
_cell.angle_beta   90.00
_cell.angle_gamma   90.00
#
_symmetry.space_group_name_H-M   'P 1'
#
loop_
_entity.id
_entity.type
_entity.pdbx_description
1 polymer ?
#
loop_
_entity_poly.entity_id
_entity_poly.type
_entity_poly.pdbx_seq_one_letter_code
_entity_poly.pdbx_strand_id
1 'polypeptide(L)'
;MHKFSLAALTAAALVLVAASPATASTTRTRITIDRHASELYLFEPPGAEPGEAYPAAGVEAVARNCPTGPHLMSASLVQDGLPTLWATSGRGAGEIQCDGGTVELGMAFARRDPVLHPGKATVRFALRDWYTGEQLAESTRTVWIPC
;
A
#
# COMPACT_ATOMS: atom_id res chain seq x y z
N MET A 1 9.84 -82.91 -1.35
CA MET A 1 10.44 -81.58 -1.60
C MET A 1 9.33 -80.67 -2.13
N HIS A 2 9.09 -79.55 -1.44
CA HIS A 2 7.89 -78.71 -1.61
C HIS A 2 8.18 -77.46 -2.44
N LYS A 3 7.22 -77.14 -3.34
CA LYS A 3 6.79 -75.80 -3.80
C LYS A 3 7.82 -75.06 -4.71
N PHE A 4 7.44 -74.25 -5.70
CA PHE A 4 6.46 -73.17 -5.66
C PHE A 4 5.82 -72.86 -7.02
N SER A 5 4.53 -72.56 -6.96
CA SER A 5 3.66 -72.12 -8.04
C SER A 5 3.99 -70.71 -8.55
N LEU A 6 3.67 -70.47 -9.82
CA LEU A 6 3.58 -69.16 -10.46
C LEU A 6 2.69 -68.21 -9.65
N ALA A 7 3.17 -66.99 -9.39
CA ALA A 7 2.35 -65.85 -9.04
C ALA A 7 2.73 -64.68 -9.94
N ALA A 8 1.79 -64.30 -10.80
CA ALA A 8 1.85 -63.14 -11.67
C ALA A 8 1.85 -61.85 -10.82
N LEU A 9 2.88 -61.01 -10.99
CA LEU A 9 2.94 -59.68 -10.41
C LEU A 9 2.17 -58.70 -11.32
N THR A 10 0.96 -58.36 -10.90
CA THR A 10 0.16 -57.26 -11.42
C THR A 10 0.88 -55.93 -11.21
N ALA A 11 1.24 -55.26 -12.30
CA ALA A 11 1.70 -53.88 -12.31
C ALA A 11 0.52 -52.94 -11.99
N ALA A 12 0.56 -52.28 -10.84
CA ALA A 12 -0.37 -51.21 -10.51
C ALA A 12 0.10 -49.91 -11.19
N ALA A 13 -0.58 -49.50 -12.27
CA ALA A 13 -0.42 -48.19 -12.87
C ALA A 13 -1.09 -47.14 -11.96
N LEU A 14 -0.28 -46.44 -11.16
CA LEU A 14 -0.71 -45.21 -10.48
C LEU A 14 -0.87 -44.12 -11.54
N VAL A 15 -2.11 -43.91 -11.99
CA VAL A 15 -2.47 -42.71 -12.75
C VAL A 15 -2.43 -41.55 -11.77
N LEU A 16 -1.36 -40.76 -11.80
CA LEU A 16 -1.35 -39.44 -11.17
C LEU A 16 -2.43 -38.61 -11.87
N VAL A 17 -3.58 -38.49 -11.23
CA VAL A 17 -4.54 -37.42 -11.53
C VAL A 17 -3.80 -36.13 -11.22
N ALA A 18 -3.26 -35.49 -12.24
CA ALA A 18 -2.78 -34.13 -12.19
C ALA A 18 -3.99 -33.25 -11.86
N ALA A 19 -4.29 -33.10 -10.57
CA ALA A 19 -5.18 -32.05 -10.12
C ALA A 19 -4.54 -30.74 -10.58
N SER A 20 -5.13 -30.12 -11.60
CA SER A 20 -4.76 -28.78 -12.01
C SER A 20 -4.74 -27.93 -10.75
N PRO A 21 -3.65 -27.21 -10.42
CA PRO A 21 -3.66 -26.35 -9.26
C PRO A 21 -4.81 -25.38 -9.50
N ALA A 22 -5.82 -25.43 -8.62
CA ALA A 22 -6.83 -24.40 -8.56
C ALA A 22 -6.03 -23.11 -8.35
N THR A 23 -5.92 -22.30 -9.40
CA THR A 23 -5.38 -20.96 -9.31
C THR A 23 -6.30 -20.24 -8.35
N ALA A 24 -5.90 -20.19 -7.08
CA ALA A 24 -6.55 -19.33 -6.11
C ALA A 24 -6.54 -17.94 -6.73
N SER A 25 -7.71 -17.48 -7.16
CA SER A 25 -7.87 -16.14 -7.70
C SER A 25 -7.65 -15.20 -6.52
N THR A 26 -6.40 -14.83 -6.30
CA THR A 26 -6.05 -13.85 -5.28
C THR A 26 -6.64 -12.53 -5.77
N THR A 27 -7.66 -12.06 -5.07
CA THR A 27 -8.29 -10.80 -5.43
C THR A 27 -7.25 -9.71 -5.24
N ARG A 28 -6.91 -9.00 -6.31
CA ARG A 28 -5.83 -8.00 -6.29
C ARG A 28 -6.16 -6.85 -5.35
N THR A 29 -5.15 -6.41 -4.59
CA THR A 29 -5.22 -5.17 -3.81
C THR A 29 -5.52 -3.98 -4.71
N ARG A 30 -6.43 -3.09 -4.28
CA ARG A 30 -6.78 -1.88 -5.03
C ARG A 30 -6.83 -0.67 -4.11
N ILE A 31 -6.11 0.39 -4.48
CA ILE A 31 -6.11 1.67 -3.78
C ILE A 31 -7.06 2.65 -4.49
N THR A 32 -7.93 3.30 -3.73
CA THR A 32 -8.78 4.41 -4.18
C THR A 32 -8.46 5.64 -3.35
N ILE A 33 -7.99 6.70 -3.99
CA ILE A 33 -7.63 7.98 -3.34
C ILE A 33 -8.86 8.90 -3.36
N ASP A 34 -9.12 9.58 -2.24
CA ASP A 34 -10.16 10.60 -2.18
C ASP A 34 -9.88 11.76 -3.15
N ARG A 35 -10.92 12.44 -3.61
CA ARG A 35 -10.83 13.60 -4.50
C ARG A 35 -10.43 14.87 -3.78
N HIS A 36 -10.63 14.94 -2.47
CA HIS A 36 -10.35 16.11 -1.66
C HIS A 36 -9.25 15.80 -0.65
N ALA A 37 -8.31 16.72 -0.52
CA ALA A 37 -7.44 16.77 0.64
C ALA A 37 -8.16 17.50 1.80
N SER A 38 -7.58 17.44 2.98
CA SER A 38 -8.01 18.31 4.09
C SER A 38 -7.82 19.79 3.75
N GLU A 39 -8.46 20.67 4.53
CA GLU A 39 -8.04 22.06 4.62
C GLU A 39 -6.57 22.16 5.03
N LEU A 40 -5.94 23.27 4.64
CA LEU A 40 -4.58 23.56 5.03
C LEU A 40 -4.52 23.81 6.54
N TYR A 41 -3.54 23.22 7.18
CA TYR A 41 -3.24 23.45 8.59
C TYR A 41 -1.74 23.72 8.77
N LEU A 42 -1.37 24.29 9.91
CA LEU A 42 0.03 24.55 10.22
C LEU A 42 0.69 23.29 10.77
N PHE A 43 1.77 22.86 10.13
CA PHE A 43 2.62 21.76 10.58
C PHE A 43 3.94 22.31 11.10
N GLU A 44 4.27 21.95 12.34
CA GLU A 44 5.57 22.19 12.96
C GLU A 44 6.40 20.90 12.86
N PRO A 45 7.41 20.84 11.98
CA PRO A 45 8.23 19.64 11.84
C PRO A 45 9.07 19.36 13.08
N PRO A 46 9.30 18.07 13.40
CA PRO A 46 10.18 17.70 14.50
C PRO A 46 11.61 18.22 14.27
N GLY A 47 12.15 18.95 15.25
CA GLY A 47 13.53 19.44 15.21
C GLY A 47 13.76 20.72 14.41
N ALA A 48 12.71 21.40 13.95
CA ALA A 48 12.86 22.78 13.48
C ALA A 48 12.99 23.76 14.65
N GLU A 49 13.43 24.98 14.33
CA GLU A 49 13.48 26.08 15.29
C GLU A 49 12.08 26.36 15.87
N PRO A 50 11.97 26.71 17.16
CA PRO A 50 10.69 27.05 17.77
C PRO A 50 9.92 28.10 16.97
N GLY A 51 8.66 27.80 16.65
CA GLY A 51 7.78 28.68 15.86
C GLY A 51 7.91 28.54 14.35
N GLU A 52 8.76 27.65 13.84
CA GLU A 52 8.75 27.30 12.42
C GLU A 52 7.58 26.36 12.11
N ALA A 53 6.55 26.92 11.49
CA ALA A 53 5.41 26.18 10.96
C ALA A 53 5.20 26.50 9.48
N TYR A 54 4.78 25.52 8.69
CA TYR A 54 4.39 25.74 7.30
C TYR A 54 3.11 24.97 6.93
N PRO A 55 2.35 25.44 5.92
CA PRO A 55 1.10 24.80 5.51
C PRO A 55 1.28 23.33 5.11
N ALA A 56 0.37 22.50 5.60
CA ALA A 56 0.26 21.08 5.32
C ALA A 56 -1.17 20.71 4.95
N ALA A 57 -1.34 19.63 4.19
CA ALA A 57 -2.63 19.02 3.90
C ALA A 57 -2.56 17.49 4.03
N GLY A 58 -3.61 16.90 4.58
CA GLY A 58 -3.83 15.46 4.66
C GLY A 58 -4.56 14.93 3.43
N VAL A 59 -4.21 13.73 2.99
CA VAL A 59 -4.93 13.01 1.94
C VAL A 59 -5.22 11.61 2.41
N GLU A 60 -6.48 11.20 2.23
CA GLU A 60 -6.97 9.88 2.57
C GLU A 60 -7.13 9.01 1.30
N ALA A 61 -6.94 7.72 1.48
CA ALA A 61 -7.18 6.69 0.50
C ALA A 61 -7.67 5.41 1.18
N VAL A 62 -8.24 4.50 0.40
CA VAL A 62 -8.72 3.20 0.89
C VAL A 62 -8.08 2.11 0.05
N ALA A 63 -7.40 1.16 0.71
CA ALA A 63 -6.94 -0.07 0.08
C ALA A 63 -7.89 -1.23 0.38
N ARG A 64 -8.45 -1.83 -0.68
CA ARG A 64 -9.31 -3.01 -0.59
C ARG A 64 -8.54 -4.26 -0.97
N ASN A 65 -8.95 -5.40 -0.41
CA ASN A 65 -8.30 -6.70 -0.57
C ASN A 65 -6.83 -6.66 -0.14
N CYS A 66 -6.53 -5.92 0.93
CA CYS A 66 -5.18 -5.86 1.49
C CYS A 66 -4.88 -7.18 2.22
N PRO A 67 -3.86 -7.96 1.81
CA PRO A 67 -3.50 -9.23 2.44
C PRO A 67 -3.18 -9.04 3.93
N THR A 68 -3.48 -10.03 4.76
CA THR A 68 -3.15 -9.98 6.19
C THR A 68 -1.63 -9.87 6.39
N GLY A 69 -1.19 -8.93 7.21
CA GLY A 69 0.22 -8.75 7.53
C GLY A 69 0.67 -7.28 7.53
N PRO A 70 1.94 -7.03 7.89
CA PRO A 70 2.54 -5.70 7.80
C PRO A 70 2.89 -5.34 6.36
N HIS A 71 2.64 -4.09 5.98
CA HIS A 71 2.93 -3.54 4.66
C HIS A 71 3.59 -2.17 4.76
N LEU A 72 4.41 -1.88 3.76
CA LEU A 72 5.01 -0.57 3.53
C LEU A 72 4.13 0.26 2.59
N MET A 73 3.50 1.28 3.15
CA MET A 73 2.88 2.38 2.45
C MET A 73 3.90 3.46 2.06
N SER A 74 3.88 3.83 0.78
CA SER A 74 4.56 5.00 0.26
C SER A 74 3.52 5.95 -0.32
N ALA A 75 3.58 7.21 0.08
CA ALA A 75 2.74 8.26 -0.48
C ALA A 75 3.58 9.45 -0.94
N SER A 76 3.11 10.21 -1.93
CA SER A 76 3.76 11.43 -2.39
C SER A 76 2.73 12.41 -2.92
N LEU A 77 2.94 13.70 -2.70
CA LEU A 77 2.13 14.77 -3.25
C LEU A 77 3.03 15.71 -4.07
N VAL A 78 2.53 16.14 -5.23
CA VAL A 78 3.16 17.11 -6.11
C VAL A 78 2.16 18.21 -6.43
N GLN A 79 2.49 19.46 -6.10
CA GLN A 79 1.70 20.65 -6.46
C GLN A 79 2.58 21.57 -7.30
N ASP A 80 2.05 22.04 -8.42
CA ASP A 80 2.75 22.88 -9.42
C ASP A 80 4.06 22.29 -9.93
N GLY A 81 4.10 20.96 -10.07
CA GLY A 81 5.29 20.24 -10.54
C GLY A 81 6.39 20.07 -9.49
N LEU A 82 6.17 20.54 -8.26
CA LEU A 82 7.14 20.48 -7.17
C LEU A 82 6.71 19.46 -6.08
N PRO A 83 7.63 18.59 -5.60
CA PRO A 83 7.31 17.59 -4.60
C PRO A 83 7.14 18.19 -3.21
N THR A 84 6.47 17.44 -2.32
CA THR A 84 6.34 17.77 -0.90
C THR A 84 7.09 16.77 -0.02
N LEU A 85 7.21 17.12 1.26
CA LEU A 85 7.68 16.24 2.31
C LEU A 85 6.49 15.63 3.05
N TRP A 86 6.71 14.53 3.79
CA TRP A 86 5.71 14.03 4.72
C TRP A 86 5.67 14.90 5.97
N ALA A 87 4.47 15.34 6.34
CA ALA A 87 4.22 16.12 7.53
C ALA A 87 3.99 15.18 8.73
N THR A 88 5.03 14.46 9.14
CA THR A 88 4.98 13.45 10.21
C THR A 88 6.15 13.61 11.18
N SER A 89 5.95 13.17 12.43
CA SER A 89 6.95 13.19 13.50
C SER A 89 7.47 11.81 13.90
N GLY A 90 6.91 10.72 13.35
CA GLY A 90 7.15 9.36 13.81
C GLY A 90 8.12 8.55 12.95
N ARG A 91 8.99 7.76 13.60
CA ARG A 91 9.67 6.61 12.95
C ARG A 91 8.62 5.55 12.63
N GLY A 92 8.71 4.91 11.45
CA GLY A 92 7.70 3.94 11.00
C GLY A 92 6.51 4.57 10.26
N ALA A 93 6.54 5.88 9.99
CA ALA A 93 5.60 6.48 9.05
C ALA A 93 5.63 5.70 7.72
N GLY A 94 4.45 5.37 7.19
CA GLY A 94 4.36 4.50 6.03
C GLY A 94 4.39 3.01 6.35
N GLU A 95 4.35 2.57 7.60
CA GLU A 95 3.99 1.18 7.93
C GLU A 95 2.48 1.08 8.18
N ILE A 96 1.85 0.03 7.66
CA ILE A 96 0.45 -0.29 7.96
C ILE A 96 0.31 -1.78 8.29
N GLN A 97 -0.65 -2.11 9.13
CA GLN A 97 -1.06 -3.49 9.38
C GLN A 97 -2.39 -3.74 8.69
N CYS A 98 -2.45 -4.78 7.86
CA CYS A 98 -3.69 -5.21 7.21
C CYS A 98 -4.22 -6.50 7.85
N ASP A 99 -5.55 -6.59 7.98
CA ASP A 99 -6.24 -7.74 8.59
C ASP A 99 -6.90 -8.66 7.54
N GLY A 100 -6.51 -8.55 6.25
CA GLY A 100 -7.07 -9.38 5.19
C GLY A 100 -8.35 -8.82 4.56
N GLY A 101 -8.48 -7.49 4.48
CA GLY A 101 -9.72 -6.83 4.08
C GLY A 101 -9.52 -5.43 3.52
N THR A 102 -10.25 -4.46 4.06
CA THR A 102 -10.14 -3.04 3.69
C THR A 102 -9.40 -2.28 4.78
N VAL A 103 -8.48 -1.42 4.40
CA VAL A 103 -7.74 -0.55 5.31
C VAL A 103 -7.77 0.89 4.79
N GLU A 104 -7.87 1.85 5.71
CA GLU A 104 -7.72 3.27 5.42
C GLU A 104 -6.24 3.64 5.41
N LEU A 105 -5.87 4.48 4.47
CA LEU A 105 -4.52 4.98 4.27
C LEU A 105 -4.58 6.50 4.37
N GLY A 106 -3.72 7.09 5.18
CA GLY A 106 -3.65 8.54 5.33
C GLY A 106 -2.21 9.02 5.28
N MET A 107 -1.96 10.13 4.61
CA MET A 107 -0.68 10.82 4.71
C MET A 107 -0.85 12.32 4.64
N ALA A 108 -0.10 13.01 5.48
CA ALA A 108 0.00 14.45 5.45
C ALA A 108 1.25 14.91 4.71
N PHE A 109 1.11 16.02 3.98
CA PHE A 109 2.14 16.56 3.13
C PHE A 109 2.35 18.03 3.40
N ALA A 110 3.60 18.46 3.39
CA ALA A 110 3.95 19.85 3.64
C ALA A 110 5.15 20.28 2.78
N ARG A 111 5.23 21.59 2.51
CA ARG A 111 6.33 22.20 1.74
C ARG A 111 6.58 23.61 2.26
N ARG A 112 7.85 23.95 2.47
CA ARG A 112 8.26 25.24 3.04
C ARG A 112 8.34 26.36 1.99
N ASP A 113 8.88 26.08 0.81
CA ASP A 113 9.07 27.09 -0.23
C ASP A 113 9.02 26.47 -1.65
N PRO A 114 8.14 26.94 -2.55
CA PRO A 114 6.96 27.75 -2.23
C PRO A 114 6.02 26.96 -1.31
N VAL A 115 5.27 27.65 -0.43
CA VAL A 115 4.35 26.95 0.48
C VAL A 115 3.27 26.17 -0.27
N LEU A 116 2.74 25.13 0.37
CA LEU A 116 1.53 24.47 -0.12
C LEU A 116 0.34 25.45 -0.05
N HIS A 117 -0.53 25.44 -1.06
CA HIS A 117 -1.66 26.36 -1.14
C HIS A 117 -2.93 25.66 -1.65
N PRO A 118 -4.12 26.29 -1.53
CA PRO A 118 -5.34 25.76 -2.12
C PRO A 118 -5.19 25.55 -3.63
N GLY A 119 -5.73 24.46 -4.16
CA GLY A 119 -5.55 24.14 -5.57
C GLY A 119 -5.50 22.64 -5.88
N LYS A 120 -5.11 22.32 -7.11
CA LYS A 120 -4.92 20.93 -7.54
C LYS A 120 -3.54 20.44 -7.11
N ALA A 121 -3.47 19.18 -6.66
CA ALA A 121 -2.23 18.47 -6.47
C ALA A 121 -2.36 17.04 -7.02
N THR A 122 -1.25 16.43 -7.42
CA THR A 122 -1.20 15.02 -7.81
C THR A 122 -0.67 14.21 -6.65
N VAL A 123 -1.44 13.23 -6.21
CA VAL A 123 -1.11 12.34 -5.10
C VAL A 123 -0.93 10.93 -5.61
N ARG A 124 0.06 10.23 -5.08
CA ARG A 124 0.28 8.80 -5.29
C ARG A 124 0.29 8.10 -3.94
N PHE A 125 -0.34 6.92 -3.89
CA PHE A 125 -0.22 5.94 -2.81
C PHE A 125 0.21 4.61 -3.40
N ALA A 126 1.13 3.92 -2.75
CA ALA A 126 1.53 2.56 -3.07
C ALA A 126 1.68 1.72 -1.82
N LEU A 127 1.37 0.44 -1.93
CA LEU A 127 1.54 -0.58 -0.90
C LEU A 127 2.51 -1.65 -1.39
N ARG A 128 3.47 -1.99 -0.54
CA ARG A 128 4.40 -3.08 -0.72
C ARG A 128 4.35 -4.03 0.47
N ASP A 129 4.53 -5.31 0.23
CA ASP A 129 4.75 -6.27 1.30
C ASP A 129 6.02 -5.90 2.08
N TRP A 130 5.95 -5.92 3.42
CA TRP A 130 7.06 -5.51 4.27
C TRP A 130 8.26 -6.45 4.15
N TYR A 131 8.03 -7.75 4.02
CA TYR A 131 9.09 -8.76 4.07
C TYR A 131 9.73 -9.01 2.71
N THR A 132 8.93 -9.03 1.65
CA THR A 132 9.40 -9.34 0.29
C THR A 132 9.66 -8.08 -0.53
N GLY A 133 9.09 -6.94 -0.15
CA GLY A 133 9.13 -5.71 -0.94
C GLY A 133 8.24 -5.72 -2.19
N GLU A 134 7.47 -6.79 -2.42
CA GLU A 134 6.59 -6.93 -3.58
C GLU A 134 5.54 -5.81 -3.61
N GLN A 135 5.36 -5.15 -4.76
CA GLN A 135 4.34 -4.12 -4.93
C GLN A 135 2.94 -4.74 -5.11
N LEU A 136 2.10 -4.55 -4.10
CA LEU A 136 0.74 -5.07 -4.06
C LEU A 136 -0.22 -4.19 -4.84
N ALA A 137 -0.10 -2.86 -4.69
CA ALA A 137 -0.92 -1.89 -5.38
C ALA A 137 -0.24 -0.52 -5.46
N GLU A 138 -0.61 0.25 -6.48
CA GLU A 138 -0.28 1.66 -6.62
C GLU A 138 -1.46 2.39 -7.27
N SER A 139 -1.71 3.62 -6.85
CA SER A 139 -2.70 4.50 -7.47
C SER A 139 -2.20 5.94 -7.43
N THR A 140 -2.54 6.69 -8.48
CA THR A 140 -2.23 8.11 -8.62
C THR A 140 -3.51 8.85 -8.97
N ARG A 141 -3.73 10.02 -8.36
CA ARG A 141 -4.92 10.83 -8.57
C ARG A 141 -4.63 12.32 -8.41
N THR A 142 -5.31 13.14 -9.20
CA THR A 142 -5.42 14.58 -8.91
C THR A 142 -6.45 14.82 -7.81
N VAL A 143 -6.03 15.46 -6.73
CA VAL A 143 -6.87 15.86 -5.59
C VAL A 143 -7.00 17.38 -5.54
N TRP A 144 -8.01 17.87 -4.83
CA TRP A 144 -8.23 19.29 -4.57
C TRP A 144 -7.96 19.62 -3.10
N ILE A 145 -7.05 20.56 -2.85
CA ILE A 145 -6.84 21.20 -1.55
C ILE A 145 -7.82 22.39 -1.47
N PRO A 146 -8.81 22.37 -0.56
CA PRO A 146 -9.80 23.43 -0.42
C PRO A 146 -9.17 24.75 0.04
N CYS A 147 -9.92 25.84 -0.20
CA CYS A 147 -9.55 27.21 0.16
C CYS A 147 -9.88 27.53 1.61
#